data_AF-A0A2D6Q2F8-F1
#
_entry.id   AF-A0A2D6Q2F8-F1
#
_cell.length_a   1.000
_cell.length_b   1.000
_cell.length_c   1.000
_cell.angle_alpha   90.00
_cell.angle_beta   90.00
_cell.angle_gamma   90.00
#
_symmetry.space_group_name_H-M   'P 1'
#
loop_
_entity.id
_entity.type
_entity.pdbx_description
1 polymer ?
#
loop_
_entity_poly.entity_id
_entity_poly.type
_entity_poly.pdbx_seq_one_letter_code
_entity_poly.pdbx_strand_id
1 'polypeptide(L)'
;MPILKSAKKALKQDIRNHAANEIVRKALRGAVKTVQEKPTPGTLKKAYSAIDRAVKQNLMHKNRAARMKSQLSKLSSKPHLKTKSRSKAKPRLKRQKPTS
;
A
#
# COMPACT_ATOMS: atom_id res chain seq x y z
N MET A 1 28.95 -19.07 4.64
CA MET A 1 28.38 -19.99 3.63
C MET A 1 27.44 -20.97 4.33
N PRO A 2 26.33 -21.40 3.70
CA PRO A 2 25.44 -22.36 4.31
C PRO A 2 26.10 -23.75 4.36
N ILE A 3 26.17 -24.33 5.56
CA ILE A 3 26.79 -25.64 5.81
C ILE A 3 25.80 -26.75 5.45
N LEU A 4 24.56 -26.63 5.92
CA LEU A 4 23.49 -27.61 5.72
C LEU A 4 22.89 -27.54 4.31
N LYS A 5 22.40 -28.68 3.79
CA LYS A 5 21.74 -28.79 2.48
C LYS A 5 20.50 -27.88 2.38
N SER A 6 19.68 -27.84 3.43
CA SER A 6 18.50 -26.98 3.53
C SER A 6 18.86 -25.49 3.45
N ALA A 7 19.93 -25.08 4.15
CA ALA A 7 20.42 -23.72 4.15
C ALA A 7 20.95 -23.30 2.76
N LYS A 8 21.64 -24.19 2.04
CA LYS A 8 22.04 -23.95 0.64
C LYS A 8 20.84 -23.75 -0.27
N LYS A 9 19.76 -24.51 -0.08
CA LYS A 9 18.51 -24.37 -0.85
C LYS A 9 17.79 -23.06 -0.51
N ALA A 10 17.71 -22.70 0.77
CA ALA A 10 17.10 -21.45 1.22
C ALA A 10 17.81 -20.24 0.61
N LEU A 11 19.15 -20.22 0.61
CA LEU A 11 19.94 -19.13 0.00
C LEU A 11 19.63 -18.99 -1.51
N LYS A 12 19.56 -20.09 -2.26
CA LYS A 12 19.19 -20.06 -3.69
C LYS A 12 17.77 -19.55 -3.92
N GLN A 13 16.83 -19.87 -3.01
CA GLN A 13 15.47 -19.37 -3.09
C GLN A 13 15.41 -17.88 -2.80
N ASP A 14 16.12 -17.44 -1.75
CA ASP A 14 16.14 -16.05 -1.32
C ASP A 14 16.71 -15.13 -2.40
N ILE A 15 17.81 -15.50 -3.06
CA ILE A 15 18.38 -14.73 -4.17
C ILE A 15 17.34 -14.51 -5.29
N ARG A 16 16.61 -15.57 -5.68
CA ARG A 16 15.59 -15.50 -6.73
C ARG A 16 14.41 -14.61 -6.31
N ASN A 17 13.92 -14.81 -5.10
CA ASN A 17 12.83 -14.00 -4.54
C ASN A 17 13.25 -12.54 -4.39
N HIS A 18 14.49 -12.29 -3.96
CA HIS A 18 15.05 -10.96 -3.79
C HIS A 18 15.05 -10.20 -5.11
N ALA A 19 15.58 -10.80 -6.18
CA ALA A 19 15.63 -10.19 -7.50
C ALA A 19 14.23 -9.79 -8.01
N ALA A 20 13.25 -10.70 -7.92
CA ALA A 20 11.87 -10.40 -8.32
C ALA A 20 11.24 -9.29 -7.45
N ASN A 21 11.44 -9.34 -6.13
CA ASN A 21 10.90 -8.36 -5.20
C ASN A 21 11.57 -6.98 -5.36
N GLU A 22 12.83 -6.95 -5.76
CA GLU A 22 13.57 -5.71 -5.98
C GLU A 22 13.00 -4.90 -7.14
N ILE A 23 12.59 -5.56 -8.23
CA ILE A 23 11.94 -4.91 -9.39
C ILE A 23 10.67 -4.18 -8.94
N VAL A 24 9.81 -4.87 -8.17
CA VAL A 24 8.57 -4.29 -7.65
C VAL A 24 8.86 -3.15 -6.66
N ARG A 25 9.87 -3.31 -5.80
CA ARG A 25 10.29 -2.24 -4.86
C ARG A 25 10.80 -1.01 -5.60
N LYS A 26 11.59 -1.19 -6.67
CA LYS A 26 12.10 -0.09 -7.52
C LYS A 26 10.95 0.63 -8.23
N ALA A 27 10.02 -0.12 -8.83
CA ALA A 27 8.83 0.44 -9.47
C ALA A 27 7.97 1.25 -8.49
N LEU A 28 7.74 0.74 -7.28
CA LEU A 28 7.02 1.45 -6.23
C LEU A 28 7.73 2.75 -5.84
N ARG A 29 9.04 2.70 -5.58
CA ARG A 29 9.84 3.88 -5.23
C ARG A 29 9.81 4.94 -6.33
N GLY A 30 9.96 4.53 -7.60
CA GLY A 30 9.87 5.43 -8.74
C GLY A 30 8.48 6.07 -8.89
N ALA A 31 7.41 5.29 -8.74
CA ALA A 31 6.04 5.82 -8.80
C ALA A 31 5.75 6.81 -7.68
N VAL A 32 6.26 6.59 -6.47
CA VAL A 32 6.12 7.54 -5.36
C VAL A 32 6.90 8.82 -5.62
N LYS A 33 8.15 8.73 -6.11
CA LYS A 33 8.97 9.91 -6.45
C LYS A 33 8.31 10.76 -7.54
N THR A 34 7.80 10.15 -8.60
CA THR A 34 7.14 10.88 -9.70
C THR A 34 5.89 11.63 -9.24
N VAL A 35 5.13 11.12 -8.26
CA VAL A 35 4.01 11.85 -7.65
C VAL A 35 4.49 13.04 -6.82
N GLN A 36 5.62 12.91 -6.11
CA GLN A 36 6.19 14.00 -5.32
C GLN A 36 6.69 15.15 -6.19
N GLU A 37 7.33 14.83 -7.32
CA GLU A 37 7.82 15.85 -8.27
C GLU A 37 6.68 16.49 -9.07
N LYS A 38 5.75 15.66 -9.58
CA LYS A 38 4.65 16.09 -10.46
C LYS A 38 3.34 15.45 -10.02
N PRO A 39 2.61 16.08 -9.08
CA PRO A 39 1.32 15.58 -8.62
C PRO A 39 0.27 15.81 -9.72
N THR A 40 0.10 14.81 -10.58
CA THR A 40 -0.92 14.78 -11.64
C THR A 40 -1.89 13.62 -11.38
N PRO A 41 -3.15 13.71 -11.85
CA PRO A 41 -4.10 12.61 -11.69
C PRO A 41 -3.60 11.30 -12.35
N GLY A 42 -2.82 11.40 -13.44
CA GLY A 42 -2.22 10.24 -14.10
C GLY A 42 -1.12 9.57 -13.27
N THR A 43 -0.22 10.35 -12.66
CA THR A 43 0.86 9.81 -11.81
C THR A 43 0.30 9.20 -10.52
N LEU A 44 -0.76 9.79 -9.95
CA LEU A 44 -1.46 9.24 -8.78
C LEU A 44 -2.09 7.87 -9.06
N LYS A 45 -2.79 7.71 -10.19
CA LYS A 45 -3.37 6.41 -10.58
C LYS A 45 -2.29 5.33 -10.71
N LYS A 46 -1.15 5.66 -11.34
CA LYS A 46 -0.01 4.75 -11.48
C LYS A 46 0.59 4.38 -10.12
N ALA A 47 0.75 5.34 -9.21
CA ALA A 47 1.25 5.10 -7.86
C ALA A 47 0.31 4.20 -7.04
N TYR A 48 -1.01 4.40 -7.12
CA TYR A 48 -1.97 3.53 -6.44
C TYR A 48 -1.93 2.09 -6.97
N SER A 49 -1.86 1.90 -8.28
CA SER A 49 -1.71 0.56 -8.87
C SER A 49 -0.42 -0.12 -8.41
N ALA A 50 0.71 0.60 -8.34
CA ALA A 50 1.98 0.07 -7.86
C ALA A 50 1.91 -0.32 -6.37
N ILE A 51 1.26 0.49 -5.53
CA ILE A 51 1.03 0.19 -4.11
C ILE A 51 0.21 -1.08 -3.95
N ASP A 52 -0.89 -1.22 -4.69
CA ASP A 52 -1.77 -2.39 -4.57
C ASP A 52 -1.12 -3.68 -5.07
N ARG A 53 -0.32 -3.59 -6.14
CA ARG A 53 0.52 -4.71 -6.60
C ARG A 53 1.52 -5.14 -5.53
N ALA A 54 2.17 -4.20 -4.84
CA ALA A 54 3.10 -4.52 -3.76
C ALA A 54 2.41 -5.21 -2.56
N VAL A 55 1.15 -4.85 -2.26
CA VAL A 55 0.34 -5.52 -1.24
C VAL A 55 -0.03 -6.94 -1.67
N LYS A 56 -0.48 -7.13 -2.92
CA LYS A 56 -0.84 -8.45 -3.45
C LYS A 56 0.32 -9.44 -3.40
N GLN A 57 1.54 -8.93 -3.62
CA GLN A 57 2.77 -9.73 -3.57
C GLN A 57 3.35 -9.86 -2.14
N ASN A 58 2.64 -9.38 -1.11
CA ASN A 58 3.08 -9.40 0.29
C ASN A 58 4.39 -8.64 0.58
N LEU A 59 4.83 -7.74 -0.31
CA LEU A 59 5.99 -6.87 -0.07
C LEU A 59 5.66 -5.75 0.93
N MET A 60 4.38 -5.44 1.12
CA MET A 60 3.94 -4.36 1.96
C MET A 60 2.63 -4.69 2.69
N HIS A 61 2.57 -4.39 3.98
CA HIS A 61 1.35 -4.60 4.77
C HIS A 61 0.21 -3.68 4.32
N LYS A 62 -1.03 -4.18 4.38
CA LYS A 62 -2.25 -3.45 3.99
C LYS A 62 -2.36 -2.07 4.67
N ASN A 63 -2.03 -2.00 5.96
CA ASN A 63 -2.06 -0.74 6.70
C ASN A 63 -1.00 0.26 6.23
N ARG A 64 0.19 -0.22 5.83
CA ARG A 64 1.22 0.66 5.26
C ARG A 64 0.77 1.20 3.90
N ALA A 65 0.13 0.38 3.08
CA ALA A 65 -0.46 0.83 1.82
C ALA A 65 -1.56 1.87 2.03
N ALA A 66 -2.48 1.65 2.97
CA ALA A 66 -3.51 2.61 3.33
C ALA A 66 -2.92 3.96 3.77
N ARG A 67 -1.90 3.94 4.64
CA ARG A 67 -1.17 5.15 5.06
C ARG A 67 -0.54 5.87 3.87
N MET A 68 0.14 5.15 2.99
CA MET A 68 0.79 5.75 1.81
C MET A 68 -0.23 6.37 0.85
N LYS A 69 -1.36 5.70 0.57
CA LYS A 69 -2.43 6.27 -0.26
C LYS A 69 -2.99 7.56 0.33
N SER A 70 -3.21 7.58 1.66
CA SER A 70 -3.67 8.78 2.37
C SER A 70 -2.66 9.93 2.26
N GLN A 71 -1.36 9.65 2.43
CA GLN A 71 -0.30 10.66 2.28
C GLN A 71 -0.25 11.23 0.86
N LEU A 72 -0.28 10.38 -0.17
CA LEU A 72 -0.26 10.83 -1.56
C LEU A 72 -1.51 11.66 -1.93
N SER A 73 -2.67 11.31 -1.38
CA SER A 73 -3.90 12.09 -1.57
C SER A 73 -3.77 13.51 -1.01
N LYS A 74 -3.14 13.65 0.17
CA LYS A 74 -2.93 14.96 0.81
C LYS A 74 -2.00 15.87 0.02
N LEU A 75 -1.00 15.30 -0.66
CA LEU A 75 -0.08 16.08 -1.50
C LEU A 75 -0.75 16.66 -2.75
N SER A 76 -1.78 15.99 -3.27
CA SER A 76 -2.56 16.46 -4.41
C SER A 76 -3.63 17.49 -4.04
N SER A 77 -4.12 17.44 -2.80
CA SER A 77 -5.14 18.35 -2.31
C SER A 77 -4.47 19.60 -1.75
N LYS A 78 -4.47 20.70 -2.50
CA LYS A 78 -4.35 22.03 -1.90
C LYS A 78 -5.36 22.14 -0.72
N PRO A 79 -5.04 22.83 0.38
CA PRO A 79 -5.83 22.80 1.62
C PRO A 79 -7.08 23.69 1.53
N HIS A 80 -7.89 23.54 0.49
CA HIS A 80 -9.11 24.32 0.33
C HIS A 80 -10.20 23.64 -0.50
N LEU A 81 -10.61 22.44 -0.11
CA LEU A 81 -11.92 21.92 -0.52
C LEU A 81 -12.60 21.28 0.70
N LYS A 82 -13.37 22.12 1.40
CA LYS A 82 -14.45 21.68 2.28
C LYS A 82 -15.37 20.78 1.46
N THR A 83 -15.23 19.46 1.61
CA THR A 83 -16.27 18.55 1.13
C THR A 83 -17.43 18.63 2.11
N LYS A 84 -18.40 19.48 1.76
CA LYS A 84 -19.75 19.43 2.31
C LYS A 84 -20.30 18.00 2.13
N SER A 85 -21.04 17.55 3.14
CA SER A 85 -21.92 16.38 3.19
C SER A 85 -21.32 15.00 2.91
N ARG A 86 -20.98 14.27 3.98
CA ARG A 86 -21.59 12.94 4.13
C ARG A 86 -22.79 13.10 5.06
N SER A 87 -23.94 13.23 4.42
CA SER A 87 -25.25 13.11 5.06
C SER A 87 -25.31 11.83 5.89
N LYS A 88 -26.05 11.95 7.00
CA LYS A 88 -26.32 10.93 8.02
C LYS A 88 -26.52 9.53 7.41
N ALA A 89 -25.69 8.57 7.84
CA ALA A 89 -26.02 7.15 7.78
C ALA A 89 -26.20 6.64 9.22
N LYS A 90 -27.32 5.94 9.43
CA LYS A 90 -28.06 5.61 10.66
C LYS A 90 -27.22 5.05 11.83
N PRO A 91 -27.65 5.26 13.11
CA PRO A 91 -26.96 4.71 14.27
C PRO A 91 -26.94 3.19 14.24
N ARG A 92 -25.77 2.63 14.53
CA ARG A 92 -25.51 1.20 14.70
C ARG A 92 -26.45 0.64 15.76
N LEU A 93 -27.38 -0.26 15.37
CA LEU A 93 -28.30 -0.93 16.29
C LEU A 93 -27.48 -1.56 17.43
N LYS A 94 -27.72 -1.13 18.68
CA LYS A 94 -27.17 -1.78 19.86
C LYS A 94 -27.64 -3.23 19.85
N ARG A 95 -26.67 -4.17 19.81
CA ARG A 95 -26.94 -5.60 20.02
C ARG A 95 -27.37 -5.75 21.48
N GLN A 96 -28.67 -5.85 21.73
CA GLN A 96 -29.18 -6.22 23.06
C GLN A 96 -28.73 -7.66 23.31
N LYS A 97 -28.05 -7.90 24.44
CA LYS A 97 -27.75 -9.25 24.91
C LYS A 97 -29.07 -9.85 25.39
N PRO A 98 -29.47 -11.07 24.99
CA PRO A 98 -30.63 -11.70 25.59
C PRO A 98 -30.30 -12.07 27.04
N THR A 99 -31.15 -11.61 27.95
CA THR A 99 -31.17 -11.96 29.37
C THR A 99 -32.27 -12.99 29.63
N SER A 100 -31.87 -14.24 29.87
CA SER A 100 -32.35 -15.21 30.88
C SER A 100 -31.67 -16.54 30.59
#